data_AF-A0A7S1H5K9-F1
#
_entry.id   AF-A0A7S1H5K9-F1
#
_cell.length_a   1.000
_cell.length_b   1.000
_cell.length_c   1.000
_cell.angle_alpha   90.00
_cell.angle_beta   90.00
_cell.angle_gamma   90.00
#
_symmetry.space_group_name_H-M   'P 1'
#
loop_
_entity.id
_entity.type
_entity.pdbx_description
1 polymer ?
#
loop_
_entity_poly.entity_id
_entity_poly.type
_entity_poly.pdbx_seq_one_letter_code
_entity_poly.pdbx_strand_id
1 'polypeptide(L)'
;CGGSQEGTCEPCKVCGGSEYEAQKCEGTQMRVCSACSLLPACGAGRHREGCGKGEEGKCVDCETCPDEHFSVGCGGLSGGSCKKCTVCGPGEYEVQGCTATSDRICAPCSSLHDCEEGSYSTCGGGEKGACVPCK
;
A
#
# COMPACT_ATOMS: atom_id res chain seq x y z
N CYS A 1 33.57 28.81 4.08
CA CYS A 1 34.16 28.74 5.43
C CYS A 1 34.85 30.07 5.74
N GLY A 2 34.32 30.84 6.69
CA GLY A 2 34.93 32.08 7.14
C GLY A 2 34.73 32.20 8.65
N GLY A 3 35.76 31.87 9.41
CA GLY A 3 35.76 31.94 10.87
C GLY A 3 37.13 31.53 11.40
N SER A 4 37.82 32.49 12.01
CA SER A 4 39.22 32.47 12.42
C SER A 4 39.46 31.69 13.71
N GLN A 5 39.40 30.36 13.65
CA GLN A 5 40.05 29.45 14.60
C GLN A 5 40.60 28.26 13.80
N GLU A 6 41.77 27.73 14.16
CA GLU A 6 42.36 26.54 13.53
C GLU A 6 41.53 25.29 13.86
N GLY A 7 40.32 25.23 13.29
CA GLY A 7 39.46 24.06 13.28
C GLY A 7 39.68 23.32 11.98
N THR A 8 40.19 22.10 12.06
CA THR A 8 40.19 21.18 10.92
C THR A 8 38.76 21.11 10.37
N CYS A 9 38.57 21.49 9.10
CA CYS A 9 37.28 21.33 8.44
C CYS A 9 37.02 19.83 8.27
N GLU A 10 36.21 19.26 9.15
CA GLU A 10 35.69 17.92 8.92
C GLU A 10 34.70 17.95 7.75
N PRO A 11 34.81 17.00 6.80
CA PRO A 11 33.84 16.92 5.72
C PRO A 11 32.45 16.64 6.30
N CYS A 12 31.43 17.30 5.76
CA CYS A 12 30.06 17.04 6.14
C CYS A 12 29.73 15.56 5.90
N LYS A 13 29.29 14.87 6.97
CA LYS A 13 28.76 13.51 6.88
C LYS A 13 27.72 13.45 5.75
N VAL A 14 27.71 12.39 4.94
CA VAL A 14 26.67 12.16 3.93
C VAL A 14 25.60 11.27 4.54
N CYS A 15 24.33 11.60 4.33
CA CYS A 15 23.22 10.76 4.82
C CYS A 15 23.14 9.46 4.02
N GLY A 16 22.80 8.37 4.72
CA GLY A 16 22.64 7.05 4.12
C GLY A 16 21.47 6.96 3.14
N GLY A 17 21.36 5.82 2.45
CA GLY A 17 20.30 5.59 1.46
C GLY A 17 18.88 5.61 2.00
N SER A 18 18.69 5.45 3.31
CA SER A 18 17.40 5.48 4.01
C SER A 18 17.30 6.62 5.03
N GLU A 19 18.13 7.66 4.88
CA GLU A 19 18.17 8.80 5.78
C GLU A 19 17.99 10.12 5.01
N TYR A 20 17.25 11.04 5.62
CA TYR A 20 17.05 12.39 5.13
C TYR A 20 17.86 13.40 5.97
N GLU A 21 18.11 14.57 5.39
CA GLU A 21 18.82 15.66 6.05
C GLU A 21 17.87 16.42 6.98
N ALA A 22 17.93 16.13 8.29
CA ALA A 22 17.15 16.85 9.29
C ALA A 22 17.75 18.22 9.64
N GLN A 23 19.06 18.38 9.46
CA GLN A 23 19.77 19.64 9.63
C GLN A 23 20.87 19.77 8.56
N LYS A 24 20.90 20.93 7.90
CA LYS A 24 21.93 21.30 6.92
C LYS A 24 23.30 21.38 7.57
N CYS A 25 24.32 21.02 6.79
CA CYS A 25 25.69 21.34 7.14
C CYS A 25 25.96 22.80 6.74
N GLU A 26 25.97 23.73 7.70
CA GLU A 26 26.18 25.15 7.44
C GLU A 26 26.97 25.81 8.56
N GLY A 27 28.02 26.55 8.21
CA GLY A 27 28.83 27.29 9.17
C GLY A 27 29.47 26.37 10.21
N THR A 28 29.04 26.49 11.47
CA THR A 28 29.47 25.67 12.61
C THR A 28 28.55 24.48 12.88
N GLN A 29 27.47 24.31 12.12
CA GLN A 29 26.50 23.24 12.29
C GLN A 29 26.89 22.03 11.44
N MET A 30 26.96 20.86 12.08
CA MET A 30 27.15 19.60 11.39
C MET A 30 25.83 19.08 10.82
N ARG A 31 25.92 18.28 9.75
CA ARG A 31 24.77 17.58 9.18
C ARG A 31 24.20 16.57 10.19
N VAL A 32 22.89 16.63 10.41
CA VAL A 32 22.15 15.60 11.16
C VAL A 32 21.30 14.81 10.18
N CYS A 33 21.48 13.49 10.18
CA CYS A 33 20.71 12.57 9.35
C CYS A 33 19.72 11.81 10.23
N SER A 34 18.48 11.72 9.76
CA SER A 34 17.39 11.01 10.45
C SER A 34 16.81 9.95 9.53
N ALA A 35 16.35 8.84 10.10
CA ALA A 35 15.78 7.75 9.32
C ALA A 35 14.46 8.17 8.65
N CYS A 36 14.28 7.80 7.38
CA CYS A 36 13.05 8.04 6.62
C CYS A 36 11.79 7.46 7.31
N SER A 37 11.94 6.41 8.12
CA SER A 37 10.86 5.80 8.89
C SER A 37 10.31 6.68 10.02
N LEU A 38 11.04 7.74 10.40
CA LEU A 38 10.61 8.69 11.44
C LEU A 38 9.75 9.82 10.88
N LEU A 39 9.69 9.97 9.56
CA LEU A 39 8.86 10.98 8.92
C LEU A 39 7.37 10.66 9.12
N PRO A 40 6.51 11.68 9.24
CA PRO A 40 5.07 11.47 9.31
C PRO A 40 4.55 10.63 8.14
N ALA A 41 3.61 9.74 8.45
CA ALA A 41 2.93 8.93 7.44
C ALA A 41 2.19 9.82 6.44
N CYS A 42 2.21 9.43 5.16
CA CYS A 42 1.62 10.20 4.06
C CYS A 42 0.07 10.21 4.03
N GLY A 43 -0.58 9.50 4.97
CA GLY A 43 -2.02 9.28 4.97
C GLY A 43 -2.42 8.00 4.22
N ALA A 44 -3.71 7.66 4.29
CA ALA A 44 -4.25 6.47 3.62
C ALA A 44 -4.18 6.63 2.09
N GLY A 45 -3.79 5.56 1.38
CA GLY A 45 -3.70 5.56 -0.09
C GLY A 45 -2.49 6.33 -0.66
N ARG A 46 -1.49 6.64 0.18
CA ARG A 46 -0.27 7.34 -0.23
C ARG A 46 1.00 6.70 0.31
N HIS A 47 2.09 6.83 -0.44
CA HIS A 47 3.42 6.43 0.00
C HIS A 47 4.44 7.54 -0.22
N ARG A 48 5.57 7.45 0.46
CA ARG A 48 6.67 8.38 0.32
C ARG A 48 7.65 7.84 -0.72
N GLU A 49 7.86 8.60 -1.77
CA GLU A 49 8.81 8.32 -2.82
C GLU A 49 10.02 9.26 -2.73
N GLY A 50 11.22 8.73 -2.98
CA GLY A 50 12.44 9.53 -3.06
C GLY A 50 13.02 9.97 -1.72
N CYS A 51 12.65 9.33 -0.60
CA CYS A 51 13.32 9.58 0.68
C CYS A 51 14.66 8.83 0.73
N GLY A 52 15.72 9.53 1.15
CA GLY A 52 17.07 8.99 1.25
C GLY A 52 18.13 9.91 0.66
N LYS A 53 19.41 9.62 0.94
CA LYS A 53 20.55 10.42 0.45
C LYS A 53 20.45 11.91 0.79
N GLY A 54 19.76 12.26 1.88
CA GLY A 54 19.54 13.64 2.30
C GLY A 54 18.16 14.21 1.91
N GLU A 55 17.42 13.56 1.03
CA GLU A 55 16.09 14.01 0.61
C GLU A 55 14.99 13.45 1.54
N GLU A 56 14.03 14.29 1.93
CA GLU A 56 12.85 13.87 2.70
C GLU A 56 11.86 13.04 1.85
N GLY A 57 12.00 13.08 0.53
CA GLY A 57 11.03 12.51 -0.40
C GLY A 57 9.68 13.23 -0.38
N LYS A 58 8.77 12.79 -1.24
CA LYS A 58 7.44 13.38 -1.39
C LYS A 58 6.38 12.30 -1.23
N CYS A 59 5.25 12.68 -0.65
CA CYS A 59 4.08 11.83 -0.60
C CYS A 59 3.41 11.82 -1.97
N VAL A 60 3.31 10.65 -2.57
CA VAL A 60 2.66 10.40 -3.85
C VAL A 60 1.52 9.41 -3.65
N ASP A 61 0.53 9.47 -4.54
CA ASP A 61 -0.62 8.57 -4.51
C ASP A 61 -0.20 7.16 -4.94
N CYS A 62 -0.77 6.15 -4.28
CA CYS A 62 -0.60 4.76 -4.69
C CYS A 62 -1.11 4.58 -6.11
N GLU A 63 -0.39 3.78 -6.91
CA GLU A 63 -0.84 3.46 -8.25
C GLU A 63 -2.16 2.66 -8.20
N THR A 64 -3.10 3.05 -9.05
CA THR A 64 -4.35 2.32 -9.22
C THR A 64 -4.10 1.09 -10.06
N CYS A 65 -4.48 -0.08 -9.53
CA CYS A 65 -4.33 -1.33 -10.25
C CYS A 65 -5.34 -1.46 -11.40
N PRO A 66 -4.98 -2.18 -12.48
CA PRO A 66 -5.90 -2.48 -13.58
C PRO A 66 -7.05 -3.38 -13.10
N ASP A 67 -8.06 -3.54 -13.94
CA ASP A 67 -9.20 -4.42 -13.65
C ASP A 67 -8.75 -5.84 -13.27
N GLU A 68 -9.51 -6.50 -12.39
CA GLU A 68 -9.18 -7.79 -11.79
C GLU A 68 -7.83 -7.83 -11.04
N HIS A 69 -7.34 -6.68 -10.56
CA HIS A 69 -6.21 -6.57 -9.65
C HIS A 69 -6.51 -5.65 -8.47
N PHE A 70 -5.90 -5.94 -7.33
CA PHE A 70 -5.96 -5.11 -6.13
C PHE A 70 -4.55 -4.73 -5.67
N SER A 71 -4.45 -3.52 -5.10
CA SER A 71 -3.19 -3.01 -4.55
C SER A 71 -2.88 -3.65 -3.21
N VAL A 72 -1.63 -4.08 -3.05
CA VAL A 72 -1.11 -4.65 -1.78
C VAL A 72 0.13 -3.89 -1.33
N GLY A 73 0.23 -3.65 -0.03
CA GLY A 73 1.44 -3.12 0.59
C GLY A 73 1.78 -1.67 0.22
N CYS A 74 0.81 -0.88 -0.27
CA CYS A 74 1.04 0.54 -0.46
C CYS A 74 0.95 1.29 0.86
N GLY A 75 1.99 2.08 1.17
CA GLY A 75 2.07 2.88 2.40
C GLY A 75 3.51 3.00 2.91
N GLY A 76 3.73 4.00 3.78
CA GLY A 76 5.06 4.28 4.33
C GLY A 76 6.03 4.65 3.23
N LEU A 77 7.05 3.83 3.00
CA LEU A 77 8.05 3.99 1.93
C LEU A 77 7.81 3.06 0.72
N SER A 78 6.72 2.28 0.74
CA SER A 78 6.41 1.29 -0.27
C SER A 78 5.29 1.81 -1.18
N GLY A 79 5.56 1.84 -2.49
CA GLY A 79 4.53 2.10 -3.52
C GLY A 79 3.48 1.01 -3.66
N GLY A 80 3.67 -0.10 -2.95
CA GLY A 80 2.83 -1.27 -3.10
C GLY A 80 3.05 -1.97 -4.43
N SER A 81 2.22 -2.95 -4.71
CA SER A 81 2.21 -3.69 -5.97
C SER A 81 0.80 -4.15 -6.28
N CYS A 82 0.53 -4.38 -7.56
CA CYS A 82 -0.74 -4.95 -7.98
C CYS A 82 -0.70 -6.47 -7.94
N LYS A 83 -1.68 -7.06 -7.26
CA LYS A 83 -1.88 -8.50 -7.21
C LYS A 83 -3.18 -8.84 -7.93
N LYS A 84 -3.14 -9.89 -8.75
CA LYS A 84 -4.34 -10.39 -9.42
C LYS A 84 -5.35 -10.88 -8.38
N CYS A 85 -6.62 -10.54 -8.59
CA CYS A 85 -7.70 -10.99 -7.72
C CYS A 85 -7.85 -12.51 -7.79
N THR A 86 -8.16 -13.11 -6.65
CA THR A 86 -8.58 -14.51 -6.55
C THR A 86 -9.78 -14.73 -7.47
N VAL A 87 -9.89 -15.88 -8.13
CA VAL A 87 -11.07 -16.27 -8.93
C VAL A 87 -11.78 -17.38 -8.18
N CYS A 88 -13.09 -17.25 -7.96
CA CYS A 88 -13.84 -18.30 -7.28
C CYS A 88 -13.94 -19.55 -8.15
N GLY A 89 -13.69 -20.70 -7.53
CA GLY A 89 -13.65 -21.98 -8.21
C GLY A 89 -15.03 -22.54 -8.53
N PRO A 90 -15.08 -23.70 -9.21
CA PRO A 90 -16.31 -24.47 -9.35
C PRO A 90 -16.84 -24.86 -7.96
N GLY A 91 -18.13 -24.66 -7.73
CA GLY A 91 -18.77 -24.91 -6.42
C GLY A 91 -18.57 -23.79 -5.39
N GLU A 92 -18.01 -22.64 -5.81
CA GLU A 92 -17.94 -21.42 -5.01
C GLU A 92 -18.70 -20.28 -5.69
N TYR A 93 -19.13 -19.31 -4.88
CA TYR A 93 -19.76 -18.08 -5.37
C TYR A 93 -19.05 -16.85 -4.80
N GLU A 94 -19.14 -15.74 -5.52
CA GLU A 94 -18.61 -14.46 -5.10
C GLU A 94 -19.51 -13.87 -3.99
N VAL A 95 -18.96 -13.70 -2.79
CA VAL A 95 -19.60 -12.99 -1.68
C VAL A 95 -19.33 -11.49 -1.80
N GLN A 96 -18.09 -11.15 -2.14
CA GLN A 96 -17.64 -9.79 -2.35
C GLN A 96 -16.73 -9.77 -3.58
N GLY A 97 -17.05 -8.91 -4.54
CA GLY A 97 -16.23 -8.70 -5.72
C GLY A 97 -14.90 -8.05 -5.39
N CYS A 98 -13.94 -8.22 -6.30
CA CYS A 98 -12.66 -7.57 -6.16
C CYS A 98 -12.80 -6.05 -6.26
N THR A 99 -12.00 -5.32 -5.48
CA THR A 99 -11.89 -3.86 -5.57
C THR A 99 -10.43 -3.48 -5.79
N ALA A 100 -10.15 -2.19 -6.07
CA ALA A 100 -8.78 -1.71 -6.23
C ALA A 100 -7.88 -1.89 -4.98
N THR A 101 -8.48 -2.18 -3.81
CA THR A 101 -7.77 -2.30 -2.53
C THR A 101 -8.07 -3.60 -1.76
N SER A 102 -8.99 -4.42 -2.25
CA SER A 102 -9.41 -5.65 -1.57
C SER A 102 -9.59 -6.79 -2.57
N ASP A 103 -9.12 -7.98 -2.18
CA ASP A 103 -9.31 -9.20 -2.97
C ASP A 103 -10.77 -9.66 -2.98
N ARG A 104 -11.14 -10.46 -3.99
CA ARG A 104 -12.43 -11.15 -4.07
C ARG A 104 -12.55 -12.18 -2.95
N ILE A 105 -13.73 -12.21 -2.32
CA ILE A 105 -14.08 -13.20 -1.30
C ILE A 105 -15.03 -14.22 -1.89
N CYS A 106 -14.63 -15.49 -1.80
CA CYS A 106 -15.39 -16.63 -2.27
C CYS A 106 -15.92 -17.43 -1.08
N ALA A 107 -17.12 -17.97 -1.21
CA ALA A 107 -17.69 -18.91 -0.25
C ALA A 107 -18.19 -20.18 -0.97
N PRO A 108 -18.19 -21.34 -0.30
CA PRO A 108 -18.68 -22.57 -0.88
C PRO A 108 -20.19 -22.49 -1.12
N CYS A 109 -20.68 -23.06 -2.21
CA CYS A 109 -22.12 -23.18 -2.49
C CYS A 109 -22.89 -23.81 -1.32
N SER A 110 -22.28 -24.71 -0.57
CA SER A 110 -22.87 -25.32 0.61
C SER A 110 -23.12 -24.34 1.76
N SER A 111 -22.65 -23.10 1.72
CA SER A 111 -23.06 -22.07 2.68
C SER A 111 -24.32 -21.32 2.28
N LEU A 112 -24.81 -21.48 1.04
CA LEU A 112 -26.12 -20.97 0.60
C LEU A 112 -27.23 -21.92 1.07
N HIS A 113 -27.45 -22.01 2.38
CA HIS A 113 -28.51 -22.87 2.95
C HIS A 113 -29.78 -22.11 3.36
N ASP A 114 -29.79 -20.78 3.28
CA ASP A 114 -30.90 -19.95 3.77
C ASP A 114 -31.71 -19.31 2.62
N CYS A 115 -32.06 -20.09 1.59
CA CYS A 115 -33.11 -19.65 0.67
C CYS A 115 -34.47 -19.96 1.33
N GLU A 116 -35.36 -18.95 1.39
CA GLU A 116 -36.73 -19.15 1.89
C GLU A 116 -37.45 -20.28 1.12
N GLU A 117 -38.40 -20.92 1.80
CA GLU A 117 -39.22 -21.98 1.23
C GLU A 117 -39.88 -21.49 -0.07
N GLY A 118 -39.67 -22.23 -1.17
CA GLY A 118 -40.11 -21.81 -2.51
C GLY A 118 -39.05 -21.08 -3.34
N SER A 119 -37.79 -21.05 -2.92
CA SER A 119 -36.64 -20.59 -3.74
C SER A 119 -35.56 -21.66 -3.89
N TYR A 120 -34.81 -21.63 -5.00
CA TYR A 120 -33.62 -22.44 -5.25
C TYR A 120 -32.36 -21.57 -5.33
N SER A 121 -31.22 -22.06 -4.85
CA SER A 121 -29.94 -21.34 -4.94
C SER A 121 -29.32 -21.51 -6.33
N THR A 122 -29.01 -20.41 -7.01
CA THR A 122 -28.07 -20.40 -8.14
C THR A 122 -26.67 -20.11 -7.61
N CYS A 123 -25.75 -21.05 -7.81
CA CYS A 123 -24.38 -20.93 -7.35
C CYS A 123 -23.39 -21.55 -8.35
N GLY A 124 -22.15 -21.06 -8.35
CA GLY A 124 -21.06 -21.55 -9.21
C GLY A 124 -20.66 -20.57 -10.32
N GLY A 125 -19.48 -20.81 -10.92
CA GLY A 125 -18.99 -20.04 -12.07
C GLY A 125 -18.32 -18.71 -11.72
N GLY A 126 -18.07 -18.44 -10.43
CA GLY A 126 -17.51 -17.17 -9.98
C GLY A 126 -18.46 -15.99 -9.98
N GLU A 127 -19.75 -16.24 -10.24
CA GLU A 127 -20.80 -15.24 -10.12
C GLU A 127 -21.31 -15.11 -8.68
N LYS A 128 -22.08 -14.05 -8.42
CA LYS A 128 -22.71 -13.83 -7.11
C LYS A 128 -23.77 -14.91 -6.86
N GLY A 129 -23.72 -15.51 -5.68
CA GLY A 129 -24.74 -16.47 -5.24
C GLY A 129 -26.08 -15.76 -5.06
N ALA A 130 -27.16 -16.34 -5.56
CA ALA A 130 -28.50 -15.76 -5.46
C ALA A 130 -29.55 -16.84 -5.17
N CYS A 131 -30.59 -16.48 -4.41
CA CYS A 131 -31.79 -17.30 -4.25
C CYS A 131 -32.81 -16.86 -5.31
N VAL A 132 -33.26 -17.80 -6.13
CA VAL A 132 -34.22 -17.57 -7.21
C VAL A 132 -35.54 -18.24 -6.84
N PRO A 133 -36.67 -17.50 -6.82
CA PRO A 133 -37.97 -18.08 -6.51
C PRO A 133 -38.41 -19.09 -7.59
N CYS A 134 -39.01 -20.19 -7.16
CA CYS A 134 -39.69 -21.15 -8.03
C CYS A 134 -40.93 -20.48 -8.65
N LYS A 135 -41.09 -20.59 -9.97
CA LYS A 135 -42.30 -20.16 -10.69
C LYS A 135 -43.31 -21.28 -10.82
#